data_AF-A0A7S2JPI1-F1
#
_entry.id   AF-A0A7S2JPI1-F1
#
_cell.length_a   1.000
_cell.length_b   1.000
_cell.length_c   1.000
_cell.angle_alpha   90.00
_cell.angle_beta   90.00
_cell.angle_gamma   90.00
#
_symmetry.space_group_name_H-M   'P 1'
#
loop_
_entity.id
_entity.type
_entity.pdbx_description
1 polymer ?
#
loop_
_entity_poly.entity_id
_entity_poly.type
_entity_poly.pdbx_seq_one_letter_code
_entity_poly.pdbx_strand_id
1 'polypeptide(L)'
;TTPENPNPEPLQAIANLRLRQNRRDDAATYMQRTMQVLRSYGEEDEKPNGAFRTVTAKLLIELKQYDDAVEVLDALLEEDEDDPQLHYLLGTCYFDAPDHDYPLALEAFEKSLSLLVKMPRVDDRILQDVEERIQATKDAIQNEPPPTSEPQPMEDGDDDDEDQDDEDEAMQ
;
A
#
# COMPACT_ATOMS: atom_id res chain seq x y z
N THR A 1 -34.98 -0.73 -3.11
CA THR A 1 -34.32 -0.40 -1.85
C THR A 1 -32.90 -0.89 -1.96
N THR A 2 -31.93 0.02 -2.00
CA THR A 2 -30.53 -0.33 -1.82
C THR A 2 -30.40 -0.96 -0.42
N PRO A 3 -29.66 -2.06 -0.25
CA PRO A 3 -29.43 -2.62 1.07
C PRO A 3 -28.71 -1.56 1.92
N GLU A 4 -29.16 -1.39 3.18
CA GLU A 4 -28.57 -0.45 4.15
C GLU A 4 -27.08 -0.73 4.39
N ASN A 5 -26.61 -1.95 4.09
CA ASN A 5 -25.19 -2.28 4.00
C ASN A 5 -24.92 -3.25 2.82
N PRO A 6 -24.24 -2.82 1.74
CA PRO A 6 -23.92 -3.71 0.63
C PRO A 6 -22.87 -4.76 1.04
N ASN A 7 -23.15 -6.05 0.78
CA ASN A 7 -22.23 -7.14 1.12
C ASN A 7 -21.03 -7.19 0.13
N PRO A 8 -19.77 -7.01 0.59
CA PRO A 8 -18.58 -7.08 -0.27
C PRO A 8 -18.08 -8.50 -0.55
N GLU A 9 -18.55 -9.53 0.15
CA GLU A 9 -18.05 -10.91 0.02
C GLU A 9 -18.09 -11.47 -1.41
N PRO A 10 -19.18 -11.30 -2.19
CA PRO A 10 -19.20 -11.80 -3.56
C PRO A 10 -18.16 -11.14 -4.45
N LEU A 11 -17.86 -9.86 -4.22
CA LEU A 11 -16.88 -9.10 -5.00
C LEU A 11 -15.46 -9.61 -4.72
N GLN A 12 -15.11 -9.78 -3.44
CA GLN A 12 -13.83 -10.34 -3.03
C GLN A 12 -13.65 -11.79 -3.54
N ALA A 13 -14.69 -12.61 -3.47
CA ALA A 13 -14.65 -13.98 -3.98
C ALA A 13 -14.39 -14.02 -5.50
N ILE A 14 -15.01 -13.12 -6.28
CA ILE A 14 -14.75 -13.00 -7.71
C ILE A 14 -13.33 -12.49 -7.95
N ALA A 15 -12.85 -11.50 -7.20
CA ALA A 15 -11.47 -11.01 -7.32
C ALA A 15 -10.45 -12.14 -7.14
N ASN A 16 -10.62 -12.92 -6.07
CA ASN A 16 -9.77 -14.09 -5.82
C ASN A 16 -9.85 -15.11 -6.97
N LEU A 17 -11.06 -15.43 -7.45
CA LEU A 17 -11.22 -16.31 -8.62
C LEU A 17 -10.48 -15.78 -9.86
N ARG A 18 -10.49 -14.46 -10.09
CA ARG A 18 -9.78 -13.83 -11.22
C ARG A 18 -8.26 -13.89 -11.05
N LEU A 19 -7.74 -13.70 -9.84
CA LEU A 19 -6.32 -13.90 -9.54
C LEU A 19 -5.88 -15.33 -9.86
N ARG A 20 -6.67 -16.33 -9.44
CA ARG A 20 -6.41 -17.75 -9.75
C ARG A 20 -6.44 -18.06 -11.24
N GLN A 21 -7.14 -17.25 -12.04
CA GLN A 21 -7.17 -17.32 -13.51
C GLN A 21 -6.06 -16.49 -14.17
N ASN A 22 -5.15 -15.90 -13.40
CA ASN A 22 -4.13 -14.96 -13.86
C ASN A 22 -4.70 -13.70 -14.55
N ARG A 23 -5.95 -13.34 -14.22
CA ARG A 23 -6.65 -12.16 -14.75
C ARG A 23 -6.55 -11.01 -13.75
N ARG A 24 -5.38 -10.38 -13.69
CA ARG A 24 -5.03 -9.39 -12.65
C ARG A 24 -5.84 -8.10 -12.78
N ASP A 25 -6.04 -7.58 -13.98
CA ASP A 25 -6.81 -6.34 -14.20
C ASP A 25 -8.27 -6.48 -13.80
N ASP A 26 -8.88 -7.63 -14.11
CA ASP A 26 -10.23 -7.95 -13.66
C ASP A 26 -10.28 -8.04 -12.14
N ALA A 27 -9.33 -8.74 -11.53
CA ALA A 27 -9.27 -8.85 -10.07
C ALA A 27 -9.16 -7.47 -9.40
N ALA A 28 -8.30 -6.59 -9.91
CA ALA A 28 -8.16 -5.22 -9.43
C ALA A 28 -9.49 -4.45 -9.53
N THR A 29 -10.23 -4.60 -10.63
CA THR A 29 -11.55 -3.98 -10.79
C THR A 29 -12.54 -4.44 -9.71
N TYR A 30 -12.55 -5.73 -9.37
CA TYR A 30 -13.42 -6.25 -8.30
C TYR A 30 -12.94 -5.82 -6.92
N MET A 31 -11.62 -5.74 -6.69
CA MET A 31 -11.08 -5.24 -5.41
C MET A 31 -11.35 -3.76 -5.19
N GLN A 32 -11.28 -2.92 -6.24
CA GLN A 32 -11.69 -1.52 -6.15
C GLN A 32 -13.16 -1.39 -5.71
N ARG A 33 -14.05 -2.25 -6.23
CA ARG A 33 -15.46 -2.28 -5.82
C ARG A 33 -15.62 -2.79 -4.38
N THR A 34 -14.85 -3.80 -3.97
CA THR A 34 -14.79 -4.27 -2.58
C THR A 34 -14.42 -3.13 -1.65
N MET A 35 -13.38 -2.35 -1.98
CA MET A 35 -12.95 -1.19 -1.21
C MET A 35 -13.99 -0.07 -1.19
N GLN A 36 -14.64 0.21 -2.32
CA GLN A 36 -15.73 1.19 -2.38
C GLN A 36 -16.88 0.82 -1.43
N VAL A 37 -17.20 -0.47 -1.35
CA VAL A 37 -18.20 -0.98 -0.41
C VAL A 37 -17.71 -0.84 1.03
N LEU A 38 -16.47 -1.24 1.34
CA LEU A 38 -15.90 -1.12 2.69
C LEU A 38 -15.87 0.34 3.19
N ARG A 39 -15.49 1.28 2.33
CA ARG A 39 -15.48 2.72 2.63
C ARG A 39 -16.89 3.33 2.75
N SER A 40 -17.92 2.61 2.32
CA SER A 40 -19.31 3.08 2.43
C SER A 40 -19.97 2.74 3.77
N TYR A 41 -19.38 1.83 4.56
CA TYR A 41 -19.85 1.54 5.92
C TYR A 41 -19.60 2.76 6.81
N GLY A 42 -20.64 3.25 7.46
CA GLY A 42 -20.56 4.28 8.49
C GLY A 42 -20.01 3.73 9.82
N GLU A 43 -19.91 4.63 10.80
CA GLU A 43 -19.40 4.29 12.14
C GLU A 43 -20.33 3.34 12.91
N GLU A 44 -21.65 3.46 12.71
CA GLU A 44 -22.68 2.65 13.39
C GLU A 44 -22.97 1.34 12.67
N ASP A 45 -22.42 1.14 11.47
CA ASP A 45 -22.70 -0.04 10.66
C ASP A 45 -21.93 -1.27 11.14
N GLU A 46 -22.59 -2.43 11.07
CA GLU A 46 -21.93 -3.71 11.30
C GLU A 46 -20.99 -4.01 10.12
N LYS A 47 -19.70 -3.72 10.32
CA LYS A 47 -18.65 -3.96 9.32
C LYS A 47 -18.42 -5.47 9.12
N PRO A 48 -17.97 -5.90 7.93
CA PRO A 48 -17.48 -7.26 7.73
C PRO A 48 -16.41 -7.63 8.75
N ASN A 49 -16.42 -8.89 9.21
CA ASN A 49 -15.52 -9.32 10.28
C ASN A 49 -14.03 -9.17 9.94
N GLY A 50 -13.18 -9.23 10.97
CA GLY A 50 -11.72 -9.12 10.84
C GLY A 50 -11.14 -10.09 9.81
N ALA A 51 -11.53 -11.36 9.84
CA ALA A 51 -11.01 -12.37 8.93
C ALA A 51 -11.26 -12.04 7.44
N PHE A 52 -12.46 -11.54 7.10
CA PHE A 52 -12.77 -11.06 5.75
C PHE A 52 -11.83 -9.93 5.34
N ARG A 53 -11.66 -8.92 6.21
CA ARG A 53 -10.81 -7.75 5.95
C ARG A 53 -9.32 -8.13 5.87
N THR A 54 -8.84 -9.08 6.67
CA THR A 54 -7.48 -9.62 6.54
C THR A 54 -7.27 -10.28 5.17
N VAL A 55 -8.26 -11.00 4.65
CA VAL A 55 -8.20 -11.54 3.28
C VAL A 55 -8.21 -10.42 2.24
N THR A 56 -8.99 -9.36 2.45
CA THR A 56 -8.99 -8.17 1.58
C THR A 56 -7.58 -7.57 1.49
N ALA A 57 -6.93 -7.30 2.63
CA ALA A 57 -5.58 -6.76 2.66
C ALA A 57 -4.57 -7.64 1.91
N LYS A 58 -4.62 -8.97 2.11
CA LYS A 58 -3.75 -9.93 1.39
C LYS A 58 -3.94 -9.87 -0.13
N LEU A 59 -5.18 -9.78 -0.60
CA LEU A 59 -5.49 -9.69 -2.03
C LEU A 59 -5.03 -8.35 -2.62
N LEU A 60 -5.16 -7.26 -1.87
CA LEU A 60 -4.66 -5.93 -2.26
C LEU A 60 -3.13 -5.93 -2.37
N ILE A 61 -2.43 -6.51 -1.39
CA ILE A 61 -0.97 -6.72 -1.44
C ILE A 61 -0.59 -7.55 -2.67
N GLU A 62 -1.29 -8.68 -2.90
CA GLU A 62 -1.03 -9.52 -4.08
C GLU A 62 -1.21 -8.74 -5.38
N LEU A 63 -2.12 -7.77 -5.42
CA LEU A 63 -2.38 -6.86 -6.55
C LEU A 63 -1.47 -5.62 -6.58
N LYS A 64 -0.58 -5.45 -5.60
CA LYS A 64 0.28 -4.26 -5.43
C LYS A 64 -0.49 -2.96 -5.15
N GLN A 65 -1.69 -3.07 -4.59
CA GLN A 65 -2.49 -1.94 -4.13
C GLN A 65 -2.17 -1.66 -2.66
N TYR A 66 -0.96 -1.16 -2.39
CA TYR A 66 -0.42 -1.09 -1.03
C TYR A 66 -1.14 -0.04 -0.17
N ASP A 67 -1.48 1.14 -0.70
CA ASP A 67 -2.20 2.17 0.07
C ASP A 67 -3.57 1.68 0.55
N ASP A 68 -4.32 1.04 -0.34
CA ASP A 68 -5.61 0.43 0.00
C ASP A 68 -5.43 -0.69 1.05
N ALA A 69 -4.33 -1.45 0.98
CA ALA A 69 -4.05 -2.51 1.94
C ALA A 69 -3.71 -1.93 3.32
N VAL A 70 -2.90 -0.88 3.39
CA VAL A 70 -2.56 -0.15 4.63
C VAL A 70 -3.82 0.39 5.30
N GLU A 71 -4.73 1.02 4.55
CA GLU A 71 -6.02 1.52 5.10
C GLU A 71 -6.82 0.39 5.79
N VAL A 72 -6.88 -0.79 5.18
CA VAL A 72 -7.58 -1.94 5.77
C VAL A 72 -6.84 -2.50 6.99
N LEU A 73 -5.51 -2.54 6.95
CA LEU A 73 -4.67 -3.06 8.03
C LEU A 73 -4.68 -2.15 9.26
N ASP A 74 -4.58 -0.84 9.07
CA ASP A 74 -4.67 0.14 10.17
C ASP A 74 -6.01 0.05 10.87
N ALA A 75 -7.12 -0.01 10.11
CA ALA A 75 -8.45 -0.19 10.68
C ALA A 75 -8.61 -1.51 11.45
N LEU A 76 -7.89 -2.57 11.06
CA LEU A 76 -7.87 -3.83 11.81
C LEU A 76 -7.01 -3.73 13.08
N LEU A 77 -5.89 -3.02 13.03
CA LEU A 77 -5.00 -2.80 14.17
C LEU A 77 -5.62 -1.85 15.22
N GLU A 78 -6.53 -0.97 14.82
CA GLU A 78 -7.37 -0.20 15.75
C GLU A 78 -8.30 -1.10 16.59
N GLU A 79 -8.71 -2.25 16.05
CA GLU A 79 -9.56 -3.22 16.74
C GLU A 79 -8.75 -4.24 17.56
N ASP A 80 -7.61 -4.69 17.03
CA ASP A 80 -6.67 -5.60 17.69
C ASP A 80 -5.22 -5.23 17.36
N GLU A 81 -4.60 -4.43 18.25
CA GLU A 81 -3.25 -3.90 18.07
C GLU A 81 -2.14 -4.96 18.19
N ASP A 82 -2.46 -6.17 18.69
CA ASP A 82 -1.50 -7.21 19.04
C ASP A 82 -1.60 -8.46 18.13
N ASP A 83 -2.19 -8.33 16.93
CA ASP A 83 -2.15 -9.38 15.91
C ASP A 83 -0.81 -9.33 15.12
N PRO A 84 0.10 -10.32 15.30
CA PRO A 84 1.37 -10.34 14.58
C PRO A 84 1.24 -10.45 13.06
N GLN A 85 0.17 -11.08 12.55
CA GLN A 85 -0.05 -11.21 11.11
C GLN A 85 -0.33 -9.85 10.48
N LEU A 86 -1.11 -8.99 11.15
CA LEU A 86 -1.41 -7.66 10.63
C LEU A 86 -0.15 -6.80 10.56
N HIS A 87 0.68 -6.81 11.60
CA HIS A 87 1.97 -6.13 11.61
C HIS A 87 2.91 -6.63 10.49
N TYR A 88 2.95 -7.94 10.25
CA TYR A 88 3.73 -8.50 9.13
C TYR A 88 3.23 -8.02 7.77
N LEU A 89 1.91 -8.02 7.56
CA LEU A 89 1.32 -7.54 6.30
C LEU A 89 1.55 -6.03 6.11
N LEU A 90 1.52 -5.26 7.19
CA LEU A 90 1.77 -3.82 7.17
C LEU A 90 3.23 -3.54 6.78
N GLY A 91 4.18 -4.24 7.40
CA GLY A 91 5.59 -4.14 7.02
C GLY A 91 5.84 -4.57 5.57
N THR A 92 5.08 -5.55 5.07
CA THR A 92 5.13 -5.97 3.66
C THR A 92 4.67 -4.83 2.74
N CYS A 93 3.59 -4.11 3.09
CA CYS A 93 3.14 -2.96 2.32
C CYS A 93 4.21 -1.87 2.25
N TYR A 94 4.77 -1.47 3.39
CA TYR A 94 5.79 -0.43 3.44
C TYR A 94 7.09 -0.81 2.73
N PHE A 95 7.48 -2.10 2.74
CA PHE A 95 8.68 -2.55 2.04
C PHE A 95 8.48 -2.69 0.53
N ASP A 96 7.36 -3.30 0.10
CA ASP A 96 7.16 -3.68 -1.31
C ASP A 96 6.49 -2.56 -2.14
N ALA A 97 6.07 -1.45 -1.51
CA ALA A 97 5.53 -0.28 -2.18
C ALA A 97 6.55 0.36 -3.13
N PRO A 98 6.12 0.99 -4.25
CA PRO A 98 7.02 1.73 -5.12
C PRO A 98 7.80 2.81 -4.34
N ASP A 99 7.10 3.49 -3.44
CA ASP A 99 7.58 4.59 -2.60
C ASP A 99 7.89 4.05 -1.19
N HIS A 100 8.56 2.90 -1.15
CA HIS A 100 8.90 2.16 0.07
C HIS A 100 9.32 3.04 1.25
N ASP A 101 8.82 2.69 2.43
CA ASP A 101 9.21 3.29 3.71
C ASP A 101 9.87 2.21 4.56
N TYR A 102 11.17 1.98 4.36
CA TYR A 102 11.87 0.93 5.09
C TYR A 102 11.91 1.14 6.61
N PRO A 103 12.01 2.37 7.15
CA PRO A 103 11.84 2.61 8.58
C PRO A 103 10.50 2.10 9.13
N LEU A 104 9.38 2.44 8.50
CA LEU A 104 8.06 1.95 8.91
C LEU A 104 7.92 0.43 8.70
N ALA A 105 8.47 -0.09 7.60
CA ALA A 105 8.49 -1.53 7.35
C ALA A 105 9.22 -2.28 8.46
N LEU A 106 10.39 -1.76 8.88
CA LEU A 106 11.20 -2.36 9.92
C LEU A 106 10.47 -2.35 11.27
N GLU A 107 9.86 -1.23 11.65
CA GLU A 107 9.07 -1.13 12.89
C GLU A 107 7.94 -2.15 12.91
N ALA A 108 7.19 -2.26 11.81
CA ALA A 108 6.08 -3.22 11.70
C ALA A 108 6.55 -4.68 11.77
N PHE A 109 7.63 -5.05 11.06
CA PHE A 109 8.19 -6.40 11.15
C PHE A 109 8.74 -6.72 12.56
N GLU A 110 9.42 -5.77 13.21
CA GLU A 110 9.92 -5.96 14.58
C GLU A 110 8.78 -6.11 15.59
N LYS A 111 7.69 -5.35 15.44
CA LYS A 111 6.47 -5.51 16.25
C LYS A 111 5.86 -6.90 16.02
N SER A 112 5.75 -7.37 14.77
CA SER A 112 5.29 -8.73 14.45
C SER A 112 6.14 -9.80 15.14
N LEU A 113 7.47 -9.73 15.01
CA LEU A 113 8.38 -10.67 15.66
C LEU A 113 8.22 -10.65 17.18
N SER A 114 8.12 -9.46 17.79
CA SER A 114 7.98 -9.29 19.24
C SER A 114 6.71 -9.94 19.81
N LEU A 115 5.65 -10.03 19.00
CA LEU A 115 4.39 -10.67 19.35
C LEU A 115 4.49 -12.19 19.15
N LEU A 116 5.06 -12.64 18.03
CA LEU A 116 5.24 -14.06 17.72
C LEU A 116 6.08 -14.79 18.78
N VAL A 117 7.18 -14.19 19.25
CA VAL A 117 8.05 -14.80 20.26
C VAL A 117 7.40 -14.93 21.65
N LYS A 118 6.31 -14.19 21.90
CA LYS A 118 5.51 -14.32 23.13
C LYS A 118 4.47 -15.44 23.05
N MET A 119 4.19 -15.94 21.84
CA MET A 119 3.20 -17.00 21.65
C MET A 119 3.75 -18.36 22.07
N PRO A 120 2.96 -19.19 22.79
CA PRO A 120 3.45 -20.46 23.33
C PRO A 120 3.73 -21.53 22.26
N ARG A 121 3.17 -21.38 21.05
CA ARG A 121 3.30 -22.31 19.93
C ARG A 121 3.25 -21.54 18.62
N VAL A 122 4.40 -21.09 18.16
CA VAL A 122 4.61 -20.55 16.82
C VAL A 122 5.47 -21.52 16.02
N ASP A 123 5.23 -21.62 14.71
CA ASP A 123 6.07 -22.41 13.82
C ASP A 123 7.40 -21.66 13.60
N ASP A 124 8.54 -22.32 13.81
CA ASP A 124 9.87 -21.74 13.61
C ASP A 124 10.04 -21.16 12.19
N ARG A 125 9.34 -21.71 11.19
CA ARG A 125 9.37 -21.20 9.82
C ARG A 125 8.75 -19.82 9.69
N ILE A 126 7.75 -19.50 10.52
CA ILE A 126 7.15 -18.16 10.56
C ILE A 126 8.15 -17.18 11.16
N LEU A 127 8.81 -17.55 12.26
CA LEU A 127 9.83 -16.71 12.89
C LEU A 127 10.98 -16.40 11.92
N GLN A 128 11.50 -17.45 11.25
CA GLN A 128 12.56 -17.30 10.26
C GLN A 128 12.16 -16.35 9.13
N ASP A 129 10.93 -16.47 8.61
CA ASP A 129 10.44 -15.59 7.55
C ASP A 129 10.39 -14.12 7.98
N VAL A 130 9.90 -13.82 9.19
CA VAL A 130 9.90 -12.45 9.72
C VAL A 130 11.33 -11.94 9.94
N GLU A 131 12.24 -12.76 10.47
CA GLU A 131 13.64 -12.41 10.66
C GLU A 131 14.35 -12.10 9.33
N GLU A 132 14.08 -12.88 8.29
CA GLU A 132 14.60 -12.64 6.93
C GLU A 132 14.08 -11.31 6.37
N ARG A 133 12.79 -10.97 6.56
CA ARG A 133 12.24 -9.66 6.19
C ARG A 133 12.88 -8.52 6.96
N ILE A 134 13.09 -8.66 8.27
CA ILE A 134 13.79 -7.66 9.09
C ILE A 134 15.22 -7.43 8.57
N GLN A 135 15.96 -8.50 8.29
CA GLN A 135 17.34 -8.38 7.80
C GLN A 135 17.38 -7.73 6.42
N ALA A 136 16.52 -8.14 5.49
CA ALA A 136 16.41 -7.51 4.18
C ALA A 136 16.09 -6.01 4.29
N THR A 137 15.22 -5.62 5.23
CA THR A 137 14.88 -4.21 5.48
C THR A 137 16.06 -3.43 6.04
N LYS A 138 16.83 -4.01 6.97
CA LYS A 138 18.06 -3.40 7.51
C LYS A 138 19.12 -3.21 6.42
N ASP A 139 19.28 -4.19 5.54
CA ASP A 139 20.19 -4.11 4.42
C ASP A 139 19.74 -3.04 3.42
N ALA A 140 18.43 -2.93 3.15
CA ALA A 140 17.89 -1.89 2.27
C ALA A 140 18.16 -0.48 2.81
N ILE A 141 17.89 -0.23 4.09
CA ILE A 141 18.19 1.05 4.76
C ILE A 141 19.67 1.42 4.67
N GLN A 142 20.57 0.45 4.85
CA GLN A 142 22.02 0.70 4.77
C GLN A 142 22.50 1.04 3.36
N ASN A 143 21.78 0.57 2.34
CA ASN A 143 22.15 0.73 0.94
C ASN A 143 21.36 1.84 0.22
N GLU A 144 20.41 2.50 0.90
CA GLU A 144 19.73 3.66 0.33
C GLU A 144 20.73 4.78 0.04
N PRO A 145 20.69 5.38 -1.17
CA PRO A 145 21.46 6.59 -1.41
C PRO A 145 20.98 7.67 -0.42
N PRO A 146 21.89 8.46 0.18
CA PRO A 146 21.50 9.53 1.08
C PRO A 146 20.50 10.45 0.37
N PRO A 147 19.48 10.97 1.07
CA PRO A 147 18.50 11.86 0.45
C PRO A 147 19.25 13.00 -0.23
N THR A 148 19.00 13.17 -1.53
CA THR A 148 19.64 14.19 -2.35
C THR A 148 19.43 15.55 -1.70
N SER A 149 20.43 15.97 -0.94
CA SER A 149 20.47 17.24 -0.26
C SER A 149 20.84 18.25 -1.33
N GLU A 150 19.82 18.82 -1.98
CA GLU A 150 19.71 20.24 -2.36
C GLU A 150 18.72 20.40 -3.54
N PRO A 151 17.71 21.28 -3.43
CA PRO A 151 17.02 21.77 -4.61
C PRO A 151 18.06 22.48 -5.48
N GLN A 152 18.27 21.96 -6.69
CA GLN A 152 19.09 22.63 -7.69
C GLN A 152 18.50 24.03 -7.89
N PRO A 153 19.29 25.12 -7.77
CA PRO A 153 18.79 26.44 -8.09
C PRO A 153 18.31 26.42 -9.54
N MET A 154 17.08 26.85 -9.76
CA MET A 154 16.56 27.11 -11.09
C MET A 154 17.54 28.08 -11.75
N GLU A 155 18.21 27.67 -12.83
CA GLU A 155 18.90 28.64 -13.69
C GLU A 155 17.81 29.59 -14.18
N ASP A 156 17.86 30.83 -13.69
CA ASP A 156 17.09 31.94 -14.23
C ASP A 156 17.40 31.99 -15.72
N GLY A 157 16.42 31.62 -16.55
CA GLY A 157 16.53 31.74 -17.99
C GLY A 157 16.70 33.22 -18.30
N ASP A 158 17.85 33.59 -18.86
CA ASP A 158 18.07 34.91 -19.43
C ASP A 158 17.00 35.13 -20.51
N ASP A 159 16.03 35.99 -20.16
CA ASP A 159 15.11 36.62 -21.10
C ASP A 159 15.93 37.54 -22.02
N ASP A 160 16.44 37.00 -23.13
CA ASP A 160 16.83 37.80 -24.29
C ASP A 160 15.55 38.15 -25.08
N ASP A 161 14.77 39.06 -24.49
CA ASP A 161 13.96 40.02 -25.26
C ASP A 161 14.95 40.99 -25.92
N GLU A 162 15.06 41.00 -27.24
CA GLU A 162 15.34 42.24 -27.99
C GLU A 162 14.91 42.08 -29.46
N ASP A 163 13.73 42.67 -29.70
CA ASP A 163 13.38 43.57 -30.80
C ASP A 163 13.09 43.00 -32.21
N GLN A 164 11.77 42.86 -32.41
CA GLN A 164 11.11 43.08 -33.70
C GLN A 164 11.25 44.56 -34.07
N ASP A 165 11.91 44.85 -35.20
CA ASP A 165 11.72 46.11 -35.92
C ASP A 165 11.18 45.81 -37.33
N ASP A 166 10.05 46.46 -37.56
CA ASP A 166 9.12 46.38 -38.69
C ASP A 166 9.62 46.99 -40.01
N GLU A 167 8.92 46.59 -41.08
CA GLU A 167 8.58 47.35 -42.30
C GLU A 167 9.67 47.72 -43.33
N ASP A 168 9.49 47.22 -44.56
CA ASP A 168 9.18 48.13 -45.67
C ASP A 168 8.47 47.43 -46.86
N GLU A 169 7.34 48.02 -47.24
CA GLU A 169 6.60 47.79 -48.48
C GLU A 169 7.45 48.17 -49.70
N ALA A 170 7.30 47.46 -50.83
CA ALA A 170 6.84 48.05 -52.09
C ALA A 170 6.99 47.10 -53.30
N MET A 171 5.97 47.18 -54.14
CA MET A 171 5.75 46.52 -55.41
C MET A 171 6.92 46.58 -56.41
N GLN A 172 7.13 45.47 -57.13
CA GLN A 172 7.25 45.43 -58.60
C GLN A 172 7.03 44.03 -59.16
#